data_AF-A0A2V7Y1Q2-F1
#
_entry.id   AF-A0A2V7Y1Q2-F1
#
_cell.length_a   1.000
_cell.length_b   1.000
_cell.length_c   1.000
_cell.angle_alpha   90.00
_cell.angle_beta   90.00
_cell.angle_gamma   90.00
#
_symmetry.space_group_name_H-M   'P 1'
#
loop_
_entity.id
_entity.type
_entity.pdbx_description
1 polymer ?
#
loop_
_entity_poly.entity_id
_entity_poly.type
_entity_poly.pdbx_seq_one_letter_code
_entity_poly.pdbx_strand_id
1 'polypeptide(L)'
;MIIPRGTEIRVNQHGQLSIKTPGNLVIQNSGLYSELESTNGSIRIEENVTVEAVSIRAAQACFIQGTVTAWKVRARRITLEDKARAFIMLQESESLELSKTSRLVGNFANEKELFLMMGKFTAQLKELPGSVDMASPTPLAEGIRTGIQAPPQPQRDEGADHLRSAQALLERELSRTDLAPGEAEALREVLYGLRERNLPRVANVYRDAFAEVKAPSDALRQAHDHLDRYFRR
;
A
#
# COMPACT_ATOMS: atom_id res chain seq x y z
N MET A 1 15.57 -29.61 6.64
CA MET A 1 16.19 -28.30 6.89
C MET A 1 17.71 -28.48 6.88
N ILE A 2 18.41 -27.85 5.93
CA ILE A 2 19.88 -27.85 5.86
C ILE A 2 20.33 -26.45 6.26
N ILE A 3 21.17 -26.33 7.29
CA ILE A 3 21.67 -25.04 7.80
C ILE A 3 23.15 -24.93 7.42
N PRO A 4 23.53 -23.99 6.53
CA PRO A 4 24.92 -23.77 6.16
C PRO A 4 25.81 -23.40 7.36
N ARG A 5 27.11 -23.66 7.24
CA ARG A 5 28.08 -23.19 8.25
C ARG A 5 28.08 -21.66 8.29
N GLY A 6 28.10 -21.11 9.51
CA GLY A 6 28.08 -19.66 9.74
C GLY A 6 26.68 -19.04 9.68
N THR A 7 25.61 -19.84 9.56
CA THR A 7 24.25 -19.34 9.73
C THR A 7 23.96 -19.10 11.22
N GLU A 8 23.54 -17.88 11.55
CA GLU A 8 23.05 -17.51 12.87
C GLU A 8 21.53 -17.51 12.87
N ILE A 9 20.93 -18.19 13.84
CA ILE A 9 19.47 -18.21 14.05
C ILE A 9 19.21 -17.72 15.47
N ARG A 10 18.39 -16.69 15.60
CA ARG A 10 17.98 -16.11 16.89
C ARG A 10 16.46 -15.97 16.93
N VAL A 11 15.91 -15.99 18.13
CA VAL A 11 14.48 -15.69 18.36
C VAL A 11 14.41 -14.49 19.28
N ASN A 12 13.64 -13.47 18.90
CA ASN A 12 13.46 -12.30 19.75
C ASN A 12 12.40 -12.54 20.84
N GLN A 13 12.21 -11.57 21.74
CA GLN A 13 11.25 -11.66 22.84
C GLN A 13 9.78 -11.78 22.36
N HIS A 14 9.50 -11.45 21.10
CA HIS A 14 8.19 -11.55 20.47
C HIS A 14 8.01 -12.88 19.71
N GLY A 15 8.95 -13.81 19.79
CA GLY A 15 8.88 -15.10 19.11
C GLY A 15 9.20 -15.06 17.60
N GLN A 16 9.71 -13.94 17.09
CA GLN A 16 10.07 -13.81 15.68
C GLN A 16 11.48 -14.35 15.42
N LEU A 17 11.64 -15.02 14.29
CA LEU A 17 12.91 -15.61 13.87
C LEU A 17 13.80 -14.57 13.17
N SER A 18 15.07 -14.51 13.57
CA SER A 18 16.13 -13.82 12.86
C SER A 18 17.06 -14.87 12.27
N ILE A 19 17.27 -14.84 10.95
CA ILE A 19 18.16 -15.76 10.24
C ILE A 19 19.16 -14.92 9.47
N LYS A 20 20.45 -15.11 9.77
CA LYS A 20 21.55 -14.50 9.05
C LYS A 20 22.43 -15.60 8.48
N THR A 21 22.62 -15.63 7.16
CA THR A 21 23.43 -16.65 6.50
C THR A 21 24.47 -16.02 5.58
N PRO A 22 25.67 -16.62 5.45
CA PRO A 22 26.68 -16.14 4.51
C PRO A 22 26.34 -16.45 3.05
N GLY A 23 25.60 -17.53 2.81
CA GLY A 23 25.26 -18.01 1.46
C GLY A 23 23.82 -17.72 1.08
N ASN A 24 23.31 -18.48 0.11
CA ASN A 24 21.91 -18.37 -0.30
C ASN A 24 20.97 -18.85 0.82
N LEU A 25 19.85 -18.14 0.98
CA LEU A 25 18.78 -18.50 1.90
C LEU A 25 17.54 -18.89 1.10
N VAL A 26 16.98 -20.06 1.38
CA VAL A 26 15.72 -20.50 0.78
C VAL A 26 14.69 -20.67 1.88
N ILE A 27 13.59 -19.92 1.79
CA ILE A 27 12.46 -19.99 2.72
C ILE A 27 11.37 -20.83 2.07
N GLN A 28 11.15 -22.01 2.66
CA GLN A 28 10.18 -23.02 2.19
C GLN A 28 8.98 -23.14 3.13
N ASN A 29 9.02 -22.48 4.29
CA ASN A 29 7.96 -22.52 5.29
C ASN A 29 7.50 -21.11 5.63
N SER A 30 6.18 -20.95 5.72
CA SER A 30 5.56 -19.70 6.15
C SER A 30 5.96 -19.36 7.58
N GLY A 31 6.09 -18.07 7.89
CA GLY A 31 6.49 -17.67 9.23
C GLY A 31 6.67 -16.17 9.42
N LEU A 32 6.86 -15.83 10.70
CA LEU A 32 7.11 -14.47 11.19
C LEU A 32 8.60 -14.31 11.48
N TYR A 33 9.22 -13.34 10.82
CA TYR A 33 10.64 -13.08 10.92
C TYR A 33 10.89 -11.64 11.37
N SER A 34 11.86 -11.45 12.25
CA SER A 34 12.36 -10.11 12.53
C SER A 34 13.35 -9.72 11.42
N GLU A 35 14.25 -10.63 11.05
CA GLU A 35 15.28 -10.35 10.06
C GLU A 35 15.62 -11.58 9.23
N LEU A 36 15.65 -11.41 7.92
CA LEU A 36 16.18 -12.37 6.96
C LEU A 36 17.37 -11.72 6.26
N GLU A 37 18.57 -12.21 6.53
CA GLU A 37 19.80 -11.67 5.98
C GLU A 37 20.63 -12.73 5.26
N SER A 38 21.02 -12.40 4.03
CA SER A 38 21.99 -13.14 3.23
C SER A 38 23.14 -12.20 2.89
N THR A 39 24.30 -12.38 3.55
CA THR A 39 25.41 -11.40 3.49
C THR A 39 26.23 -11.46 2.21
N ASN A 40 26.30 -12.63 1.55
CA ASN A 40 27.00 -12.79 0.27
C ASN A 40 26.21 -13.60 -0.76
N GLY A 41 24.92 -13.81 -0.53
CA GLY A 41 24.06 -14.60 -1.42
C GLY A 41 22.73 -13.92 -1.73
N SER A 42 21.83 -14.72 -2.28
CA SER A 42 20.45 -14.34 -2.58
C SER A 42 19.47 -14.96 -1.59
N ILE A 43 18.30 -14.33 -1.44
CA ILE A 43 17.17 -14.89 -0.69
C ILE A 43 16.13 -15.36 -1.71
N ARG A 44 15.60 -16.57 -1.54
CA ARG A 44 14.48 -17.10 -2.31
C ARG A 44 13.32 -17.45 -1.36
N ILE A 45 12.13 -17.00 -1.72
CA ILE A 45 10.88 -17.33 -1.02
C ILE A 45 10.04 -18.15 -1.98
N GLU A 46 9.84 -19.43 -1.66
CA GLU A 46 9.20 -20.40 -2.56
C GLU A 46 7.71 -20.13 -2.78
N GLU A 47 7.17 -20.79 -3.79
CA GLU A 47 5.73 -20.80 -4.07
C GLU A 47 4.94 -21.34 -2.86
N ASN A 48 3.73 -20.81 -2.65
CA ASN A 48 2.84 -21.17 -1.54
C ASN A 48 3.39 -20.85 -0.13
N VAL A 49 4.52 -20.15 -0.03
CA VAL A 49 5.07 -19.65 1.22
C VAL A 49 4.57 -18.23 1.49
N THR A 50 4.15 -17.97 2.72
CA THR A 50 3.81 -16.62 3.19
C THR A 50 4.82 -16.16 4.24
N VAL A 51 5.58 -15.13 3.92
CA VAL A 51 6.62 -14.56 4.79
C VAL A 51 6.19 -13.18 5.25
N GLU A 52 6.16 -13.00 6.56
CA GLU A 52 6.05 -11.69 7.19
C GLU A 52 7.37 -11.36 7.88
N ALA A 53 8.02 -10.30 7.45
CA ALA A 53 9.34 -9.91 7.94
C ALA A 53 9.42 -8.44 8.31
N VAL A 54 10.18 -8.08 9.35
CA VAL A 54 10.52 -6.65 9.55
C VAL A 54 11.56 -6.21 8.54
N SER A 55 12.61 -7.00 8.34
CA SER A 55 13.71 -6.67 7.42
C SER A 55 14.12 -7.88 6.58
N ILE A 56 14.28 -7.66 5.27
CA ILE A 56 14.86 -8.62 4.32
C ILE A 56 16.05 -7.95 3.65
N ARG A 57 17.24 -8.53 3.82
CA ARG A 57 18.50 -8.05 3.24
C ARG A 57 19.17 -9.16 2.45
N ALA A 58 19.28 -8.98 1.14
CA ALA A 58 20.05 -9.85 0.27
C ALA A 58 21.20 -9.07 -0.37
N ALA A 59 22.41 -9.60 -0.34
CA ALA A 59 23.55 -8.95 -0.98
C ALA A 59 23.42 -8.90 -2.51
N GLN A 60 22.82 -9.93 -3.10
CA GLN A 60 22.67 -10.06 -4.55
C GLN A 60 21.22 -9.86 -4.99
N ALA A 61 20.38 -10.87 -4.81
CA ALA A 61 19.00 -10.85 -5.30
C ALA A 61 18.00 -11.37 -4.26
N CYS A 62 16.76 -10.88 -4.37
CA CYS A 62 15.61 -11.41 -3.65
C CYS A 62 14.60 -11.97 -4.68
N PHE A 63 14.42 -13.29 -4.69
CA PHE A 63 13.49 -14.00 -5.57
C PHE A 63 12.22 -14.33 -4.80
N ILE A 64 11.08 -13.86 -5.29
CA ILE A 64 9.79 -14.01 -4.62
C ILE A 64 8.84 -14.78 -5.54
N GLN A 65 8.48 -16.00 -5.14
CA GLN A 65 7.47 -16.83 -5.80
C GLN A 65 6.17 -16.89 -4.98
N GLY A 66 6.27 -16.79 -3.66
CA GLY A 66 5.13 -16.80 -2.73
C GLY A 66 4.56 -15.41 -2.42
N THR A 67 4.12 -15.24 -1.17
CA THR A 67 3.64 -13.97 -0.62
C THR A 67 4.62 -13.42 0.40
N VAL A 68 4.95 -12.13 0.28
CA VAL A 68 5.91 -11.47 1.16
C VAL A 68 5.36 -10.14 1.64
N THR A 69 5.37 -9.93 2.94
CA THR A 69 5.10 -8.63 3.57
C THR A 69 6.33 -8.23 4.34
N ALA A 70 6.98 -7.12 3.95
CA ALA A 70 8.18 -6.67 4.64
C ALA A 70 8.35 -5.14 4.71
N TRP A 71 8.76 -4.65 5.87
CA TRP A 71 8.92 -3.21 6.11
C TRP A 71 10.18 -2.62 5.50
N LYS A 72 11.22 -3.44 5.31
CA LYS A 72 12.46 -3.01 4.67
C LYS A 72 12.97 -4.14 3.81
N VAL A 73 13.05 -3.91 2.51
CA VAL A 73 13.67 -4.86 1.57
C VAL A 73 14.83 -4.18 0.88
N ARG A 74 16.04 -4.70 1.13
CA ARG A 74 17.27 -4.26 0.48
C ARG A 74 17.91 -5.41 -0.27
N ALA A 75 17.96 -5.28 -1.58
CA ALA A 75 18.68 -6.17 -2.48
C ALA A 75 19.09 -5.41 -3.74
N ARG A 76 20.18 -5.81 -4.41
CA ARG A 76 20.54 -5.19 -5.69
C ARG A 76 19.47 -5.48 -6.74
N ARG A 77 18.98 -6.72 -6.78
CA ARG A 77 17.89 -7.15 -7.66
C ARG A 77 16.73 -7.73 -6.87
N ILE A 78 15.50 -7.41 -7.27
CA ILE A 78 14.29 -8.02 -6.74
C ILE A 78 13.49 -8.56 -7.92
N THR A 79 13.15 -9.84 -7.88
CA THR A 79 12.40 -10.52 -8.93
C THR A 79 11.14 -11.13 -8.33
N LEU A 80 9.98 -10.70 -8.82
CA LEU A 80 8.68 -11.29 -8.48
C LEU A 80 8.24 -12.20 -9.63
N GLU A 81 8.06 -13.49 -9.34
CA GLU A 81 7.59 -14.49 -10.32
C GLU A 81 6.06 -14.48 -10.48
N ASP A 82 5.54 -15.32 -11.37
CA ASP A 82 4.11 -15.37 -11.67
C ASP A 82 3.28 -15.72 -10.42
N LYS A 83 2.16 -15.01 -10.23
CA LYS A 83 1.27 -15.09 -9.06
C LYS A 83 1.88 -14.64 -7.73
N ALA A 84 3.14 -14.23 -7.69
CA ALA A 84 3.77 -13.71 -6.49
C ALA A 84 3.12 -12.39 -6.02
N ARG A 85 3.06 -12.21 -4.70
CA ARG A 85 2.50 -11.01 -4.06
C ARG A 85 3.50 -10.42 -3.09
N ALA A 86 3.91 -9.18 -3.29
CA ALA A 86 4.83 -8.50 -2.39
C ALA A 86 4.23 -7.17 -1.89
N PHE A 87 4.14 -7.04 -0.57
CA PHE A 87 3.81 -5.81 0.15
C PHE A 87 5.08 -5.33 0.84
N ILE A 88 5.93 -4.62 0.10
CA ILE A 88 7.30 -4.33 0.53
C ILE A 88 7.65 -2.87 0.37
N MET A 89 8.35 -2.31 1.37
CA MET A 89 9.00 -1.00 1.22
C MET A 89 10.44 -1.21 0.76
N LEU A 90 10.70 -0.76 -0.46
CA LEU A 90 11.97 -0.91 -1.17
C LEU A 90 13.00 0.10 -0.65
N GLN A 91 14.18 -0.38 -0.28
CA GLN A 91 15.31 0.46 0.12
C GLN A 91 16.53 0.09 -0.70
N GLU A 92 17.11 1.07 -1.40
CA GLU A 92 18.40 0.91 -2.11
C GLU A 92 18.42 -0.24 -3.13
N SER A 93 17.31 -0.48 -3.84
CA SER A 93 17.25 -1.49 -4.92
C SER A 93 17.66 -0.91 -6.27
N GLU A 94 18.52 -1.62 -6.99
CA GLU A 94 19.07 -1.18 -8.28
C GLU A 94 18.23 -1.69 -9.46
N SER A 95 17.63 -2.87 -9.34
CA SER A 95 16.86 -3.54 -10.40
C SER A 95 15.60 -4.22 -9.83
N LEU A 96 14.46 -4.02 -10.50
CA LEU A 96 13.18 -4.62 -10.17
C LEU A 96 12.60 -5.33 -11.40
N GLU A 97 12.37 -6.63 -11.29
CA GLU A 97 11.81 -7.47 -12.34
C GLU A 97 10.46 -8.02 -11.89
N LEU A 98 9.41 -7.77 -12.67
CA LEU A 98 8.03 -8.14 -12.37
C LEU A 98 7.49 -9.06 -13.45
N SER A 99 6.96 -10.22 -13.05
CA SER A 99 6.19 -11.09 -13.94
C SER A 99 4.83 -10.46 -14.29
N LYS A 100 4.19 -10.93 -15.37
CA LYS A 100 2.93 -10.38 -15.90
C LYS A 100 1.78 -10.37 -14.91
N THR A 101 1.80 -11.28 -13.93
CA THR A 101 0.73 -11.45 -12.94
C THR A 101 1.14 -11.08 -11.52
N SER A 102 2.40 -10.70 -11.31
CA SER A 102 2.90 -10.28 -10.01
C SER A 102 2.26 -8.99 -9.54
N ARG A 103 2.10 -8.87 -8.21
CA ARG A 103 1.58 -7.65 -7.57
C ARG A 103 2.62 -7.13 -6.60
N LEU A 104 3.08 -5.91 -6.84
CA LEU A 104 3.95 -5.16 -5.95
C LEU A 104 3.16 -3.99 -5.35
N VAL A 105 3.12 -3.91 -4.03
CA VAL A 105 2.57 -2.77 -3.29
C VAL A 105 3.70 -2.18 -2.46
N GLY A 106 4.08 -0.94 -2.82
CA GLY A 106 5.10 -0.16 -2.11
C GLY A 106 4.48 0.88 -1.19
N ASN A 107 5.11 1.08 -0.03
CA ASN A 107 4.81 2.22 0.85
C ASN A 107 5.91 3.27 0.61
N PHE A 108 5.58 4.33 -0.12
CA PHE A 108 6.53 5.38 -0.51
C PHE A 108 6.44 6.54 0.47
N ALA A 109 7.58 7.03 0.96
CA ALA A 109 7.61 8.10 1.95
C ALA A 109 7.12 9.44 1.37
N ASN A 110 7.21 9.63 0.05
CA ASN A 110 6.65 10.77 -0.66
C ASN A 110 6.49 10.50 -2.17
N GLU A 111 5.74 11.37 -2.85
CA GLU A 111 5.47 11.30 -4.29
C GLU A 111 6.75 11.34 -5.14
N LYS A 112 7.79 12.06 -4.71
CA LYS A 112 9.09 12.11 -5.41
C LYS A 112 9.80 10.77 -5.42
N GLU A 113 9.71 10.01 -4.33
CA GLU A 113 10.28 8.66 -4.22
C GLU A 113 9.54 7.70 -5.15
N LEU A 114 8.21 7.75 -5.20
CA LEU A 114 7.40 7.00 -6.16
C LEU A 114 7.80 7.34 -7.61
N PHE A 115 7.86 8.63 -7.96
CA PHE A 115 8.26 9.07 -9.30
C PHE A 115 9.69 8.66 -9.65
N LEU A 116 10.63 8.78 -8.71
CA LEU A 116 12.01 8.36 -8.91
C LEU A 116 12.10 6.85 -9.13
N MET A 117 11.32 6.07 -8.38
CA MET A 117 11.29 4.62 -8.53
C MET A 117 10.65 4.21 -9.85
N MET A 118 9.51 4.82 -10.21
CA MET A 118 8.90 4.62 -11.52
C MET A 118 9.83 5.04 -12.66
N GLY A 119 10.56 6.15 -12.52
CA GLY A 119 11.58 6.60 -13.47
C GLY A 119 12.70 5.58 -13.66
N LYS A 120 13.26 5.08 -12.56
CA LYS A 120 14.31 4.05 -12.55
C LYS A 120 13.86 2.74 -13.22
N PHE A 121 12.59 2.37 -13.05
CA PHE A 121 12.05 1.11 -13.55
C PHE A 121 11.13 1.30 -14.77
N THR A 122 11.16 2.46 -15.44
CA THR A 122 10.24 2.78 -16.55
C THR A 122 10.38 1.79 -17.70
N ALA A 123 11.60 1.31 -17.98
CA ALA A 123 11.84 0.32 -19.03
C ALA A 123 11.16 -1.03 -18.70
N GLN A 124 11.28 -1.50 -17.46
CA GLN A 124 10.69 -2.76 -17.00
C GLN A 124 9.16 -2.67 -16.83
N LEU A 125 8.64 -1.49 -16.46
CA LEU A 125 7.20 -1.24 -16.34
C LEU A 125 6.50 -1.13 -17.70
N LYS A 126 7.19 -0.66 -18.74
CA LYS A 126 6.66 -0.59 -20.11
C LYS A 126 6.48 -1.96 -20.78
N GLU A 127 7.18 -2.98 -20.30
CA GLU A 127 7.10 -4.35 -20.83
C GLU A 127 5.93 -5.16 -20.23
N LEU A 128 5.21 -4.61 -19.24
CA LEU A 128 4.03 -5.24 -18.63
C LEU A 128 2.76 -5.02 -19.47
N PRO A 129 1.89 -6.03 -19.64
CA PRO A 129 0.60 -5.86 -20.31
C PRO A 129 -0.32 -4.96 -19.46
N GLY A 130 -0.76 -3.84 -20.04
CA GLY A 130 -1.48 -2.77 -19.32
C GLY A 130 -0.61 -1.57 -18.97
N SER A 131 0.32 -1.20 -19.85
CA SER A 131 1.23 -0.07 -19.69
C SER A 131 0.51 1.18 -19.18
N VAL A 132 1.01 1.75 -18.08
CA VAL A 132 0.62 3.08 -17.64
C VAL A 132 1.18 4.06 -18.67
N ASP A 133 0.30 4.65 -19.50
CA ASP A 133 0.67 5.67 -20.46
C ASP A 133 1.20 6.90 -19.70
N MET A 134 2.51 7.10 -19.80
CA MET A 134 3.23 8.27 -19.31
C MET A 134 3.09 9.43 -20.29
N ALA A 135 1.85 9.85 -20.58
CA ALA A 135 1.64 11.18 -21.13
C ALA A 135 1.62 12.17 -19.96
N SER A 136 2.51 13.15 -20.07
CA SER A 136 2.68 14.37 -19.25
C SER A 136 1.40 14.95 -18.63
N PRO A 137 1.52 15.69 -17.50
CA PRO A 137 0.37 16.22 -16.76
C PRO A 137 -0.52 17.02 -17.68
N THR A 138 -1.78 16.59 -17.82
CA THR A 138 -2.77 17.37 -18.55
C THR A 138 -3.20 18.51 -17.63
N PRO A 139 -2.90 19.78 -17.96
CA PRO A 139 -3.50 20.90 -17.24
C PRO A 139 -5.02 20.86 -17.47
N LEU A 140 -5.79 21.12 -16.42
CA LEU A 140 -7.20 21.48 -16.55
C LEU A 140 -7.30 22.81 -17.32
N ALA A 141 -7.60 22.75 -18.62
CA ALA A 141 -8.18 23.88 -19.35
C ALA A 141 -8.87 23.42 -20.65
N GLU A 142 -10.19 23.67 -20.66
CA GLU A 142 -11.04 24.12 -21.77
C GLU A 142 -10.98 23.42 -23.15
N GLY A 143 -12.10 22.73 -23.44
CA GLY A 143 -12.89 22.84 -24.67
C GLY A 143 -12.20 22.67 -26.02
N ILE A 144 -12.51 21.58 -26.73
CA ILE A 144 -13.23 21.56 -28.01
C ILE A 144 -13.40 20.10 -28.47
N ARG A 145 -14.59 19.84 -29.02
CA ARG A 145 -15.17 18.56 -29.42
C ARG A 145 -14.36 17.87 -30.52
N THR A 146 -14.31 16.54 -30.50
CA THR A 146 -14.62 15.71 -31.69
C THR A 146 -14.83 14.26 -31.25
N GLY A 147 -15.92 13.67 -31.76
CA GLY A 147 -16.46 12.41 -31.28
C GLY A 147 -15.61 11.20 -31.63
N ILE A 148 -15.43 10.34 -30.64
CA ILE A 148 -15.24 8.91 -30.84
C ILE A 148 -16.12 8.22 -29.78
N GLN A 149 -16.97 7.32 -30.27
CA GLN A 149 -17.99 6.59 -29.53
C GLN A 149 -17.33 5.76 -28.42
N ALA A 150 -17.64 6.09 -27.17
CA ALA A 150 -17.15 5.36 -26.00
C ALA A 150 -17.90 4.03 -25.83
N PRO A 151 -17.22 2.93 -25.42
CA PRO A 151 -17.90 1.77 -24.88
C PRO A 151 -18.69 2.16 -23.62
N PRO A 152 -19.77 1.44 -23.27
CA PRO A 152 -20.63 1.81 -22.14
C PRO A 152 -19.78 1.87 -20.86
N GLN A 153 -19.67 3.06 -20.28
CA GLN A 153 -18.99 3.26 -19.01
C GLN A 153 -19.66 2.38 -17.95
N PRO A 154 -18.89 1.63 -17.12
CA PRO A 154 -19.45 1.06 -15.92
C PRO A 154 -20.01 2.24 -15.11
N GLN A 155 -21.28 2.12 -14.69
CA GLN A 155 -21.99 3.12 -13.92
C GLN A 155 -21.04 3.65 -12.83
N ARG A 156 -20.67 4.93 -12.90
CA ARG A 156 -19.94 5.58 -11.81
C ARG A 156 -20.82 5.43 -10.59
N ASP A 157 -20.39 4.62 -9.64
CA ASP A 157 -21.03 4.51 -8.35
C ASP A 157 -20.87 5.86 -7.66
N GLU A 158 -21.81 6.79 -7.92
CA GLU A 158 -21.85 8.12 -7.32
C GLU A 158 -21.77 8.04 -5.79
N GLY A 159 -22.24 6.93 -5.22
CA GLY A 159 -22.10 6.64 -3.80
C GLY A 159 -20.63 6.42 -3.37
N ALA A 160 -19.85 5.67 -4.15
CA ALA A 160 -18.43 5.47 -3.86
C ALA A 160 -17.62 6.78 -3.95
N ASP A 161 -18.05 7.71 -4.80
CA ASP A 161 -17.45 9.05 -4.89
C ASP A 161 -17.75 9.88 -3.65
N HIS A 162 -18.97 9.83 -3.12
CA HIS A 162 -19.33 10.51 -1.88
C HIS A 162 -18.55 10.00 -0.66
N LEU A 163 -18.39 8.69 -0.50
CA LEU A 163 -17.61 8.11 0.60
C LEU A 163 -16.13 8.54 0.55
N ARG A 164 -15.52 8.54 -0.65
CA ARG A 164 -14.13 8.96 -0.83
C ARG A 164 -13.94 10.44 -0.52
N SER A 165 -14.85 11.30 -0.98
CA SER A 165 -14.80 12.73 -0.68
C SER A 165 -14.96 13.01 0.81
N ALA A 166 -15.90 12.34 1.48
CA ALA A 166 -16.08 12.47 2.93
C ALA A 166 -14.82 12.04 3.71
N GLN A 167 -14.22 10.91 3.33
CA GLN A 167 -12.99 10.42 3.96
C GLN A 167 -11.84 11.42 3.82
N ALA A 168 -11.60 11.94 2.62
CA ALA A 168 -10.49 12.87 2.37
C ALA A 168 -10.64 14.19 3.15
N LEU A 169 -11.87 14.70 3.27
CA LEU A 169 -12.17 15.91 4.03
C LEU A 169 -11.97 15.69 5.54
N LEU A 170 -12.40 14.54 6.07
CA LEU A 170 -12.20 14.17 7.48
C LEU A 170 -10.72 13.98 7.83
N GLU A 171 -9.95 13.32 6.96
CA GLU A 171 -8.51 13.13 7.16
C GLU A 171 -7.76 14.47 7.19
N ARG A 172 -8.12 15.37 6.28
CA ARG A 172 -7.55 16.72 6.23
C ARG A 172 -7.88 17.48 7.51
N GLU A 173 -9.12 17.44 7.99
CA GLU A 173 -9.49 18.22 9.17
C GLU A 173 -8.89 17.68 10.46
N LEU A 174 -8.89 16.36 10.65
CA LEU A 174 -8.30 15.73 11.84
C LEU A 174 -6.77 15.92 11.91
N SER A 175 -6.12 16.26 10.79
CA SER A 175 -4.69 16.61 10.76
C SER A 175 -4.37 18.05 11.19
N ARG A 176 -5.36 18.95 11.23
CA ARG A 176 -5.13 20.39 11.52
C ARG A 176 -5.06 20.73 13.01
N THR A 177 -5.44 19.81 13.90
CA THR A 177 -5.34 19.96 15.37
C THR A 177 -6.18 21.09 15.98
N ASP A 178 -7.13 21.66 15.24
CA ASP A 178 -7.97 22.79 15.70
C ASP A 178 -9.23 22.33 16.48
N LEU A 179 -9.46 21.03 16.59
CA LEU A 179 -10.65 20.43 17.23
C LEU A 179 -10.40 20.10 18.71
N ALA A 180 -11.44 20.23 19.53
CA ALA A 180 -11.37 19.79 20.92
C ALA A 180 -11.15 18.26 20.97
N PRO A 181 -10.46 17.72 22.00
CA PRO A 181 -10.11 16.30 22.06
C PRO A 181 -11.30 15.35 21.94
N GLY A 182 -12.45 15.69 22.53
CA GLY A 182 -13.69 14.89 22.44
C GLY A 182 -14.33 14.94 21.05
N GLU A 183 -14.41 16.12 20.42
CA GLU A 183 -14.93 16.28 19.05
C GLU A 183 -14.06 15.53 18.03
N ALA A 184 -12.73 15.57 18.22
CA ALA A 184 -11.79 14.84 17.39
C ALA A 184 -11.91 13.32 17.54
N GLU A 185 -12.25 12.82 18.74
CA GLU A 185 -12.44 11.38 18.99
C GLU A 185 -13.69 10.84 18.29
N ALA A 186 -14.81 11.55 18.39
CA ALA A 186 -16.05 11.18 17.69
C ALA A 186 -15.86 11.15 16.16
N LEU A 187 -15.20 12.17 15.59
CA LEU A 187 -14.89 12.20 14.17
C LEU A 187 -13.87 11.12 13.73
N ARG A 188 -12.93 10.72 14.61
CA ARG A 188 -12.00 9.62 14.35
C ARG A 188 -12.72 8.29 14.24
N GLU A 189 -13.78 8.07 15.02
CA GLU A 189 -14.58 6.85 14.93
C GLU A 189 -15.26 6.73 13.56
N VAL A 190 -15.80 7.84 13.04
CA VAL A 190 -16.38 7.91 11.69
C VAL A 190 -15.31 7.61 10.63
N LEU A 191 -14.14 8.24 10.74
CA LEU A 191 -13.02 8.01 9.82
C LEU A 191 -12.53 6.56 9.86
N TYR A 192 -12.49 5.95 11.04
CA TYR A 192 -12.13 4.54 11.21
C TYR A 192 -13.11 3.62 10.47
N GLY A 193 -14.42 3.85 10.65
CA GLY A 193 -15.45 3.11 9.92
C GLY A 193 -15.35 3.25 8.40
N LEU A 194 -15.01 4.45 7.91
CA LEU A 194 -14.79 4.70 6.47
C LEU A 194 -13.57 3.93 5.93
N ARG A 195 -12.46 3.92 6.66
CA ARG A 195 -11.23 3.20 6.28
C ARG A 195 -11.41 1.68 6.24
N GLU A 196 -12.13 1.14 7.22
CA GLU A 196 -12.48 -0.29 7.25
C GLU A 196 -13.58 -0.67 6.26
N ARG A 197 -14.16 0.31 5.55
CA ARG A 197 -15.36 0.12 4.70
C ARG A 197 -16.53 -0.50 5.47
N ASN A 198 -16.61 -0.23 6.78
CA ASN A 198 -17.68 -0.71 7.64
C ASN A 198 -18.86 0.29 7.59
N LEU A 199 -19.57 0.29 6.47
CA LEU A 199 -20.70 1.19 6.21
C LEU A 199 -21.81 1.13 7.26
N PRO A 200 -22.20 -0.05 7.79
CA PRO A 200 -23.20 -0.11 8.87
C PRO A 200 -22.78 0.67 10.11
N ARG A 201 -21.50 0.60 10.49
CA ARG A 201 -20.97 1.36 11.63
C ARG A 201 -20.98 2.86 11.34
N VAL A 202 -20.53 3.27 10.15
CA VAL A 202 -20.53 4.69 9.75
C VAL A 202 -21.94 5.25 9.78
N ALA A 203 -22.92 4.54 9.20
CA ALA A 203 -24.32 4.95 9.14
C ALA A 203 -24.93 5.25 10.52
N ASN A 204 -24.51 4.50 11.54
CA ASN A 204 -25.02 4.65 12.90
C ASN A 204 -24.33 5.78 13.70
N VAL A 205 -23.05 6.06 13.41
CA VAL A 205 -22.23 6.94 14.27
C VAL A 205 -22.07 8.35 13.67
N TYR A 206 -22.14 8.51 12.34
CA TYR A 206 -21.75 9.77 11.72
C TYR A 206 -22.63 10.97 12.12
N ARG A 207 -23.94 10.80 12.28
CA ARG A 207 -24.82 11.93 12.63
C ARG A 207 -24.52 12.47 14.03
N ASP A 208 -24.33 11.58 14.98
CA ASP A 208 -24.04 11.94 16.36
C ASP A 208 -22.65 12.58 16.46
N ALA A 209 -21.65 11.99 15.80
CA ALA A 209 -20.29 12.51 15.79
C ALA A 209 -20.18 13.93 15.20
N PHE A 210 -20.93 14.24 14.14
CA PHE A 210 -20.94 15.60 13.58
C PHE A 210 -21.81 16.58 14.39
N ALA A 211 -22.80 16.08 15.15
CA ALA A 211 -23.62 16.91 16.05
C ALA A 211 -22.85 17.39 17.29
N GLU A 212 -21.83 16.64 17.72
CA GLU A 212 -20.96 17.02 18.85
C GLU A 212 -20.01 18.18 18.53
N VAL A 213 -19.78 18.50 17.25
CA VAL A 213 -18.87 19.56 16.81
C VAL A 213 -19.54 20.93 16.96
N LYS A 214 -19.06 21.75 17.91
CA LYS A 214 -19.67 23.07 18.20
C LYS A 214 -19.47 24.11 17.10
N ALA A 215 -18.34 24.05 16.40
CA ALA A 215 -17.97 25.01 15.35
C ALA A 215 -17.47 24.27 14.10
N PRO A 216 -18.37 23.67 13.29
CA PRO A 216 -17.96 22.88 12.13
C PRO A 216 -17.38 23.79 11.06
N SER A 217 -16.15 23.49 10.64
CA SER A 217 -15.51 24.11 9.49
C SER A 217 -16.24 23.76 8.19
N ASP A 218 -16.00 24.55 7.13
CA ASP A 218 -16.61 24.29 5.82
C ASP A 218 -16.26 22.90 5.28
N ALA A 219 -15.06 22.39 5.60
CA ALA A 219 -14.64 21.04 5.23
C ALA A 219 -15.45 19.96 5.96
N LEU A 220 -15.74 20.13 7.25
CA LEU A 220 -16.59 19.19 8.00
C LEU A 220 -18.03 19.22 7.50
N ARG A 221 -18.57 20.40 7.17
CA ARG A 221 -19.92 20.50 6.58
C ARG A 221 -20.00 19.75 5.26
N GLN A 222 -19.01 19.92 4.39
CA GLN A 222 -18.94 19.19 3.12
C GLN A 222 -18.79 17.68 3.32
N ALA A 223 -18.00 17.25 4.32
CA ALA A 223 -17.87 15.83 4.65
C ALA A 223 -19.19 15.23 5.13
N HIS A 224 -19.90 15.94 6.01
CA HIS A 224 -21.23 15.54 6.47
C HIS A 224 -22.21 15.44 5.31
N ASP A 225 -22.27 16.44 4.43
CA ASP A 225 -23.16 16.44 3.26
C ASP A 225 -22.90 15.27 2.31
N HIS A 226 -21.64 14.88 2.14
CA HIS A 226 -21.28 13.70 1.35
C HIS A 226 -21.76 12.40 1.99
N LEU A 227 -21.60 12.24 3.31
CA LEU A 227 -22.13 11.09 4.04
C LEU A 227 -23.66 11.05 4.00
N ASP A 228 -24.31 12.20 4.15
CA ASP A 228 -25.77 12.31 4.07
C ASP A 228 -26.29 11.94 2.68
N ARG A 229 -25.64 12.39 1.60
CA ARG A 229 -26.00 11.99 0.23
C ARG A 229 -25.79 10.51 -0.04
N TYR A 230 -24.84 9.88 0.66
CA TYR A 230 -24.59 8.45 0.55
C TYR A 230 -25.64 7.62 1.29
N PHE A 231 -25.93 7.94 2.55
CA PHE A 231 -26.80 7.14 3.42
C PHE A 231 -28.29 7.50 3.34
N ARG A 232 -28.67 8.61 2.71
CA ARG A 232 -30.09 8.94 2.43
C ARG A 232 -30.61 8.39 1.10
N ARG A 233 -29.76 7.76 0.28
CA ARG A 233 -30.17 6.97 -0.88
C ARG A 233 -30.65 5.59 -0.43
#